data_AF-A0A3D5N0E8-F1
#
_entry.id   AF-A0A3D5N0E8-F1
#
_cell.length_a   1.000
_cell.length_b   1.000
_cell.length_c   1.000
_cell.angle_alpha   90.00
_cell.angle_beta   90.00
_cell.angle_gamma   90.00
#
_symmetry.space_group_name_H-M   'P 1'
#
loop_
_entity.id
_entity.type
_entity.pdbx_description
1 polymer ?
#
loop_
_entity_poly.entity_id
_entity_poly.type
_entity_poly.pdbx_seq_one_letter_code
_entity_poly.pdbx_strand_id
1 'polypeptide(L)' 'MKKILLVCSAGMSTSLLVTKMREAAAAKGEEVQIDALPVAECNTVIDTV' A
#
# COMPACT_ATOMS: atom_id res chain seq x y z
N MET A 1 -0.87 10.52 10.40
CA MET A 1 -1.30 9.86 9.16
C MET A 1 -0.70 8.47 9.13
N LYS A 2 -1.49 7.41 8.98
CA LYS A 2 -0.94 6.04 8.91
C LYS A 2 -0.47 5.77 7.49
N LYS A 3 0.67 5.12 7.33
CA LYS A 3 1.22 4.72 6.04
C LYS A 3 1.32 3.20 5.99
N ILE A 4 0.89 2.62 4.88
CA ILE A 4 0.84 1.17 4.67
C ILE A 4 1.56 0.86 3.36
N LEU A 5 2.63 0.07 3.45
CA LEU A 5 3.34 -0.46 2.29
C LEU A 5 2.95 -1.92 2.07
N LEU A 6 2.37 -2.20 0.91
CA LEU A 6 2.12 -3.57 0.47
C LEU A 6 3.25 -4.04 -0.44
N VAL A 7 3.83 -5.19 -0.11
CA VAL A 7 4.87 -5.80 -0.92
C VAL A 7 4.41 -7.16 -1.40
N CYS A 8 4.60 -7.46 -2.68
CA CYS A 8 4.37 -8.79 -3.21
C CYS A 8 5.47 -9.22 -4.18
N SER A 9 5.61 -10.53 -4.39
CA SER A 9 6.64 -11.09 -5.25
C SER A 9 6.32 -10.94 -6.76
N ALA A 10 5.08 -10.58 -7.12
CA ALA A 10 4.61 -10.52 -8.50
C ALA A 10 3.92 -9.17 -8.75
N GLY A 11 4.66 -8.21 -9.32
CA GLY A 11 4.35 -6.77 -9.39
C GLY A 11 3.05 -6.29 -10.05
N MET A 12 1.99 -7.12 -10.16
CA MET A 12 0.69 -6.74 -10.73
C MET A 12 -0.54 -7.13 -9.88
N SER A 13 -0.44 -8.02 -8.88
CA SER A 13 -1.64 -8.51 -8.15
C SER A 13 -2.14 -7.60 -7.03
N THR A 14 -1.40 -6.55 -6.68
CA THR A 14 -1.70 -5.68 -5.53
C THR A 14 -2.60 -4.49 -5.88
N SER A 15 -2.76 -4.10 -7.15
CA SER A 15 -3.51 -2.91 -7.54
C SER A 15 -4.98 -2.95 -7.15
N LEU A 16 -5.66 -4.09 -7.34
CA LEU A 16 -7.07 -4.25 -6.96
C LEU A 16 -7.27 -4.18 -5.44
N LEU A 17 -6.35 -4.81 -4.69
CA LEU A 17 -6.39 -4.79 -3.23
C LEU A 17 -6.17 -3.38 -2.68
N VAL A 18 -5.17 -2.65 -3.20
CA VAL A 18 -4.89 -1.26 -2.79
C VAL A 18 -6.13 -0.38 -3.01
N THR A 19 -6.79 -0.49 -4.17
CA THR A 19 -8.04 0.25 -4.43
C THR A 19 -9.10 -0.06 -3.39
N LYS A 20 -9.35 -1.33 -3.08
CA LYS A 20 -10.35 -1.74 -2.08
C LYS A 20 -9.99 -1.27 -0.66
N MET A 21 -8.71 -1.26 -0.30
CA MET A 21 -8.26 -0.74 0.99
C MET A 21 -8.45 0.77 1.10
N ARG A 22 -8.19 1.54 0.03
CA ARG A 22 -8.45 2.98 -0.01
C ARG A 22 -9.93 3.29 0.13
N GLU A 23 -10.79 2.56 -0.59
CA GLU A 23 -12.26 2.65 -0.45
C GLU A 23 -12.70 2.38 1.01
N ALA A 24 -12.19 1.32 1.62
CA ALA A 24 -12.53 0.95 2.99
C ALA A 24 -12.06 2.00 4.03
N ALA A 25 -10.88 2.58 3.83
CA ALA A 25 -10.37 3.63 4.72
C ALA A 25 -11.18 4.92 4.60
N ALA A 26 -11.53 5.32 3.36
CA ALA A 26 -12.42 6.45 3.12
C ALA A 26 -13.79 6.26 3.77
N ALA A 27 -14.37 5.04 3.67
CA ALA A 27 -15.64 4.71 4.32
C ALA A 27 -15.58 4.77 5.86
N LYS A 28 -14.40 4.56 6.44
CA LYS A 28 -14.15 4.68 7.89
C LYS A 28 -13.76 6.09 8.33
N GLY A 29 -13.61 7.03 7.40
CA GLY A 29 -13.08 8.37 7.69
C GLY A 29 -11.62 8.34 8.17
N GLU A 30 -10.87 7.29 7.84
CA GLU A 30 -9.46 7.17 8.22
C GLU A 30 -8.56 7.71 7.11
N GLU A 31 -7.69 8.63 7.48
CA GLU A 31 -6.66 9.15 6.58
C GLU A 31 -5.43 8.22 6.59
N VAL A 32 -5.35 7.39 5.55
CA VAL A 32 -4.26 6.42 5.34
C VAL A 32 -3.66 6.57 3.96
N GLN A 33 -2.33 6.51 3.89
CA GLN A 33 -1.59 6.41 2.63
C GLN A 33 -1.25 4.94 2.40
N ILE A 34 -1.58 4.43 1.21
CA ILE A 34 -1.38 3.02 0.85
C ILE A 34 -0.63 2.96 -0.47
N ASP A 35 0.58 2.41 -0.41
CA ASP A 35 1.48 2.23 -1.55
C ASP A 35 1.79 0.74 -1.75
N ALA A 36 2.08 0.34 -2.98
CA ALA A 36 2.42 -1.03 -3.30
C ALA A 36 3.57 -1.11 -4.31
N LEU A 37 4.49 -2.04 -4.06
CA LEU A 37 5.66 -2.28 -4.92
C LEU A 37 6.16 -3.73 -4.83
N PRO A 38 7.04 -4.17 -5.73
CA PRO A 38 7.68 -5.47 -5.65
C PRO A 38 8.59 -5.59 -4.42
N VAL A 39 8.67 -6.77 -3.80
CA VAL A 39 9.57 -7.01 -2.65
C VAL A 39 11.01 -6.56 -2.91
N ALA A 40 11.50 -6.71 -4.15
CA ALA A 40 12.83 -6.28 -4.57
C ALA A 40 13.10 -4.78 -4.39
N GLU A 41 12.06 -3.95 -4.41
CA GLU A 41 12.15 -2.49 -4.29
C GLU A 41 11.86 -2.00 -2.86
N CYS A 42 11.41 -2.87 -1.95
CA CYS A 42 10.97 -2.51 -0.59
C CYS A 42 12.05 -1.76 0.21
N ASN A 43 13.29 -2.24 0.14
CA ASN A 43 14.42 -1.66 0.87
C ASN A 43 14.69 -0.19 0.49
N THR A 44 14.21 0.27 -0.67
CA THR A 44 14.44 1.66 -1.12
C THR A 44 13.49 2.67 -0.48
N VAL A 45 12.37 2.21 0.08
CA VAL A 45 11.34 3.11 0.63
C VAL A 45 10.98 2.81 2.08
N ILE A 46 11.46 1.72 2.66
CA ILE A 46 11.03 1.25 3.99
C ILE A 46 11.22 2.28 5.10
N ASP A 47 12.24 3.13 5.01
CA ASP A 47 12.51 4.19 5.99
C ASP A 47 11.61 5.44 5.81
N THR A 48 10.85 5.49 4.71
CA THR A 48 10.00 6.64 4.34
C THR A 48 8.50 6.37 4.52
N VAL A 49 8.15 5.12 4.83
CA VAL A 49 6.79 4.65 5.12
C VAL A 49 6.52 4.74 6.61
#